data_AF-A0A382Q5K5-F1
#
_entry.id   AF-A0A382Q5K5-F1
#
_cell.length_a   1.000
_cell.length_b   1.000
_cell.length_c   1.000
_cell.angle_alpha   90.00
_cell.angle_beta   90.00
_cell.angle_gamma   90.00
#
_symmetry.space_group_name_H-M   'P 1'
#
loop_
_entity.id
_entity.type
_entity.pdbx_description
1 polymer ?
#
loop_
_entity_poly.entity_id
_entity_poly.type
_entity_poly.pdbx_seq_one_letter_code
_entity_poly.pdbx_strand_id
1 'polypeptide(L)'
;MSNHAQAAKTYLMCLAAKSAAEAALADAKDNLIDAAENAGTTTVVVAGKAVALTDAVRRSFSIPALREAVSDVIYNATVKHSVDSKSFDRLVDNGSIATSTVKAVVTGTAYVRVNVDDATENVVEVPEADAI
;
A
#
# COMPACT_ATOMS: atom_id res chain seq x y z
N MET A 1 12.17 -20.60 36.58
CA MET A 1 12.35 -19.66 35.45
C MET A 1 12.21 -18.25 36.00
N SER A 2 13.12 -17.32 35.69
CA SER A 2 13.00 -15.92 36.12
C SER A 2 11.82 -15.23 35.42
N ASN A 3 11.20 -14.25 36.06
CA ASN A 3 10.10 -13.47 35.47
C ASN A 3 10.48 -12.85 34.11
N HIS A 4 11.75 -12.49 33.92
CA HIS A 4 12.27 -11.99 32.65
C HIS A 4 12.27 -13.04 31.53
N ALA A 5 12.59 -14.31 31.84
CA ALA A 5 12.55 -15.39 30.85
C ALA A 5 11.11 -15.72 30.42
N GLN A 6 10.14 -15.63 31.35
CA GLN A 6 8.73 -15.80 31.03
C GLN A 6 8.20 -14.63 30.17
N ALA A 7 8.53 -13.39 30.54
CA ALA A 7 8.16 -12.22 29.75
C ALA A 7 8.74 -12.27 28.32
N ALA A 8 10.01 -12.67 28.17
CA ALA A 8 10.64 -12.85 26.87
C ALA A 8 9.95 -13.94 26.03
N LYS A 9 9.58 -15.07 26.66
CA LYS A 9 8.84 -16.15 25.98
C LYS A 9 7.49 -15.66 25.47
N THR A 10 6.73 -14.93 26.30
CA THR A 10 5.44 -14.37 25.91
C THR A 10 5.60 -13.38 24.74
N TYR A 11 6.61 -12.51 24.80
CA TYR A 11 6.88 -11.57 23.71
C TYR A 11 7.18 -12.29 22.39
N LEU A 12 7.99 -13.35 22.41
CA LEU A 12 8.26 -14.16 21.21
C LEU A 12 7.01 -14.86 20.68
N MET A 13 6.13 -15.36 21.56
CA MET A 13 4.84 -15.93 21.15
C MET A 13 3.94 -14.89 20.48
N CYS A 14 3.89 -13.66 21.00
CA CYS A 14 3.14 -12.57 20.37
C CYS A 14 3.71 -12.18 19.01
N LEU A 15 5.04 -12.17 18.84
CA LEU A 15 5.66 -11.93 17.53
C LEU A 15 5.32 -13.02 16.51
N ALA A 16 5.34 -14.28 16.93
CA ALA A 16 4.94 -15.40 16.08
C ALA A 16 3.45 -15.29 15.68
N ALA A 17 2.57 -14.98 16.63
CA ALA A 17 1.15 -14.77 16.36
C ALA A 17 0.91 -13.58 15.42
N LYS A 18 1.64 -12.48 15.59
CA LYS A 18 1.58 -11.32 14.69
C LYS A 18 1.99 -11.70 13.27
N SER A 19 3.11 -12.41 13.11
CA SER A 19 3.57 -12.87 11.79
C SER A 19 2.56 -13.81 11.12
N ALA A 20 1.94 -14.71 11.89
CA ALA A 20 0.90 -15.61 11.38
C ALA A 20 -0.36 -14.84 10.96
N ALA A 21 -0.77 -13.82 11.73
CA ALA A 21 -1.90 -12.97 11.37
C ALA A 21 -1.63 -12.13 10.11
N GLU A 22 -0.41 -11.62 9.94
CA GLU A 22 0.00 -10.90 8.73
C GLU A 22 -0.04 -11.82 7.50
N ALA A 23 0.39 -13.07 7.63
CA ALA A 23 0.29 -14.07 6.55
C ALA A 23 -1.16 -14.39 6.20
N ALA A 24 -2.00 -14.67 7.20
CA ALA A 24 -3.43 -14.94 6.98
C ALA A 24 -4.17 -13.75 6.35
N LEU A 25 -3.76 -12.51 6.68
CA LEU A 25 -4.31 -11.31 6.05
C LEU A 25 -3.89 -11.19 4.58
N ALA A 26 -2.68 -11.59 4.22
CA ALA A 26 -2.24 -11.66 2.83
C ALA A 26 -3.07 -12.68 2.05
N ASP A 27 -3.28 -13.88 2.59
CA ASP A 27 -4.12 -14.91 1.96
C ASP A 27 -5.58 -14.42 1.81
N ALA A 28 -6.13 -13.75 2.84
CA ALA A 28 -7.47 -13.18 2.77
C ALA A 28 -7.59 -12.09 1.70
N LYS A 29 -6.54 -11.29 1.51
CA LYS A 29 -6.48 -10.27 0.46
C LYS A 29 -6.48 -10.91 -0.92
N ASP A 30 -5.69 -11.95 -1.14
CA ASP A 30 -5.62 -12.64 -2.44
C ASP A 30 -6.99 -13.26 -2.78
N ASN A 31 -7.63 -13.94 -1.81
CA ASN A 31 -8.99 -14.46 -1.98
C ASN A 31 -10.02 -13.36 -2.29
N LEU A 32 -9.89 -12.18 -1.67
CA LEU A 32 -10.78 -11.04 -1.94
C LEU A 32 -10.61 -10.51 -3.36
N ILE A 33 -9.36 -10.47 -3.87
CA ILE A 33 -9.07 -10.08 -5.26
C ILE A 33 -9.73 -11.06 -6.23
N ASP A 34 -9.51 -12.36 -6.04
CA ASP A 34 -10.09 -13.40 -6.88
C ASP A 34 -11.64 -13.35 -6.85
N ALA A 35 -12.23 -13.16 -5.67
CA ALA A 35 -13.68 -13.05 -5.53
C ALA A 35 -14.25 -11.81 -6.24
N ALA A 36 -13.58 -10.67 -6.14
CA ALA A 36 -13.98 -9.43 -6.80
C ALA A 36 -13.86 -9.52 -8.33
N GLU A 37 -12.80 -10.15 -8.84
CA GLU A 37 -12.62 -10.41 -10.27
C GLU A 37 -13.73 -11.32 -10.81
N ASN A 38 -14.04 -12.41 -10.10
CA ASN A 38 -15.12 -13.34 -10.46
C ASN A 38 -16.51 -12.68 -10.44
N ALA A 39 -16.76 -11.80 -9.47
CA ALA A 39 -18.02 -11.06 -9.36
C ALA A 39 -18.11 -9.85 -10.30
N GLY A 40 -17.01 -9.47 -10.97
CA GLY A 40 -16.92 -8.27 -11.80
C GLY A 40 -17.15 -6.96 -11.02
N THR A 41 -17.01 -6.98 -9.69
CA THR A 41 -17.29 -5.84 -8.81
C THR A 41 -16.11 -5.60 -7.89
N THR A 42 -15.56 -4.39 -7.91
CA THR A 42 -14.37 -4.01 -7.14
C THR A 42 -14.69 -3.41 -5.76
N THR A 43 -15.97 -3.28 -5.41
CA THR A 43 -16.41 -2.72 -4.12
C THR A 43 -17.46 -3.63 -3.49
N VAL A 44 -17.24 -4.04 -2.24
CA VAL A 44 -18.15 -4.91 -1.48
C VAL A 44 -18.45 -4.26 -0.13
N VAL A 45 -19.71 -4.27 0.30
CA VAL A 45 -20.10 -3.77 1.62
C VAL A 45 -20.35 -4.94 2.56
N VAL A 46 -19.66 -4.97 3.70
CA VAL A 46 -19.81 -6.02 4.74
C VAL A 46 -19.84 -5.36 6.10
N ALA A 47 -20.82 -5.70 6.93
CA ALA A 47 -20.96 -5.21 8.32
C ALA A 47 -20.86 -3.67 8.45
N GLY A 48 -21.47 -2.93 7.51
CA GLY A 48 -21.43 -1.47 7.49
C GLY A 48 -20.08 -0.86 7.09
N LYS A 49 -19.16 -1.65 6.55
CA LYS A 49 -17.88 -1.20 5.98
C LYS A 49 -17.86 -1.43 4.48
N ALA A 50 -17.49 -0.40 3.72
CA ALA A 50 -17.23 -0.53 2.30
C ALA A 50 -15.76 -0.94 2.10
N VAL A 51 -15.56 -2.11 1.49
CA VAL A 51 -14.25 -2.65 1.12
C VAL A 51 -14.07 -2.47 -0.39
N ALA A 52 -13.20 -1.56 -0.79
CA ALA A 52 -12.91 -1.27 -2.18
C ALA A 52 -11.51 -1.74 -2.57
N LEU A 53 -11.43 -2.49 -3.67
CA LEU A 53 -10.19 -2.82 -4.36
C LEU A 53 -9.88 -1.72 -5.36
N THR A 54 -8.68 -1.16 -5.27
CA THR A 54 -8.21 -0.12 -6.19
C THR A 54 -6.85 -0.48 -6.72
N ASP A 55 -6.68 -0.37 -8.03
CA ASP A 55 -5.35 -0.46 -8.64
C ASP A 55 -4.50 0.71 -8.17
N ALA A 56 -3.38 0.38 -7.56
CA ALA A 56 -2.43 1.35 -7.04
C ALA A 56 -1.03 1.06 -7.58
N VAL A 57 -0.21 2.11 -7.67
CA VAL A 57 1.18 1.99 -8.09
C VAL A 57 2.07 2.46 -6.95
N ARG A 58 2.84 1.53 -6.39
CA ARG A 58 3.89 1.87 -5.42
C ARG A 58 5.07 2.42 -6.18
N ARG A 59 5.29 3.74 -6.08
CA ARG A 59 6.44 4.40 -6.68
C ARG A 59 7.70 4.12 -5.85
N SER A 60 8.75 3.72 -6.53
CA SER A 60 10.10 3.58 -5.97
C SER A 60 11.02 4.52 -6.73
N PHE A 61 11.95 5.16 -6.02
CA PHE A 61 12.83 6.17 -6.59
C PHE A 61 14.29 5.70 -6.58
N SER A 62 14.95 5.79 -7.73
CA SER A 62 16.39 5.53 -7.85
C SER A 62 17.18 6.79 -7.48
N ILE A 63 17.77 6.81 -6.29
CA ILE A 63 18.63 7.92 -5.84
C ILE A 63 19.84 8.14 -6.76
N PRO A 64 20.56 7.09 -7.22
CA PRO A 64 21.67 7.27 -8.16
C PRO A 64 21.23 7.91 -9.48
N ALA A 65 20.16 7.41 -10.08
CA ALA A 65 19.63 7.97 -11.33
C ALA A 65 19.14 9.41 -11.15
N LEU A 66 18.55 9.72 -9.98
CA LEU A 66 18.13 11.08 -9.67
C LEU A 66 19.33 12.03 -9.59
N ARG A 67 20.41 11.61 -8.93
CA ARG A 67 21.65 12.39 -8.79
C ARG A 67 22.31 12.69 -10.14
N GLU A 68 22.29 11.75 -11.07
CA GLU A 68 22.86 11.94 -12.40
C GLU A 68 21.99 12.83 -13.31
N ALA A 69 20.67 12.82 -13.09
CA ALA A 69 19.71 13.46 -13.98
C ALA A 69 19.31 14.88 -13.58
N VAL A 70 19.62 15.35 -12.37
CA VAL A 70 19.26 16.70 -11.89
C VAL A 70 20.45 17.42 -11.27
N SER A 71 20.37 18.75 -11.16
CA SER A 71 21.40 19.54 -10.50
C SER A 71 21.43 19.31 -8.99
N ASP A 72 22.57 19.57 -8.35
CA ASP A 72 22.74 19.39 -6.89
C ASP A 72 21.71 20.19 -6.07
N VAL A 73 21.27 21.34 -6.57
CA VAL A 73 20.23 22.18 -5.92
C VAL A 73 18.89 21.44 -5.88
N ILE A 74 18.47 20.86 -7.01
CA ILE A 74 17.22 20.09 -7.13
C ILE A 74 17.32 18.78 -6.33
N TYR A 75 18.48 18.13 -6.39
CA TYR A 75 18.73 16.91 -5.63
C TYR A 75 18.62 17.16 -4.12
N ASN A 76 19.28 18.19 -3.58
CA ASN A 76 19.22 18.50 -2.14
C ASN A 76 17.84 18.98 -1.68
N ALA A 77 17.04 19.56 -2.59
CA ALA A 77 15.66 19.95 -2.28
C ALA A 77 14.70 18.75 -2.20
N THR A 78 14.99 17.67 -2.92
CA THR A 78 14.12 16.49 -3.03
C THR A 78 14.59 15.31 -2.18
N VAL A 79 15.87 15.24 -1.84
CA VAL A 79 16.46 14.12 -1.12
C VAL A 79 16.96 14.58 0.25
N LYS A 80 16.39 13.98 1.31
CA LYS A 80 16.89 14.09 2.68
C LYS A 80 17.54 12.77 3.10
N HIS A 81 16.81 11.95 3.86
CA HIS A 81 17.15 10.54 4.09
C HIS A 81 16.57 9.63 3.00
N SER A 82 15.53 10.11 2.31
CA SER A 82 14.85 9.47 1.20
C SER A 82 14.31 10.56 0.25
N VAL A 83 13.82 10.16 -0.92
CA VAL A 83 13.17 11.07 -1.87
C VAL A 83 11.80 11.48 -1.32
N ASP A 84 11.62 12.77 -1.10
CA ASP A 84 10.32 13.36 -0.76
C ASP A 84 9.47 13.46 -2.03
N SER A 85 8.49 12.57 -2.15
CA SER A 85 7.60 12.52 -3.32
C SER A 85 6.81 13.80 -3.53
N LYS A 86 6.44 14.54 -2.47
CA LYS A 86 5.70 15.81 -2.62
C LYS A 86 6.58 16.89 -3.20
N SER A 87 7.82 16.96 -2.73
CA SER A 87 8.80 17.93 -3.23
C SER A 87 9.22 17.57 -4.66
N PHE A 88 9.39 16.29 -4.96
CA PHE A 88 9.65 15.80 -6.32
C PHE A 88 8.50 16.14 -7.29
N ASP A 89 7.26 15.78 -6.95
CA ASP A 89 6.09 16.05 -7.79
C ASP A 89 5.93 17.57 -8.03
N ARG A 90 6.13 18.41 -7.01
CA ARG A 90 6.12 19.88 -7.18
C ARG A 90 7.17 20.37 -8.18
N LEU A 91 8.37 19.79 -8.18
CA LEU A 91 9.44 20.15 -9.11
C LEU A 91 9.22 19.58 -10.52
N VAL A 92 8.45 18.50 -10.66
CA VAL A 92 7.96 18.03 -11.96
C VAL A 92 6.90 18.99 -12.49
N ASP A 93 5.92 19.35 -11.65
CA ASP A 93 4.80 20.22 -12.02
C ASP A 93 5.25 21.63 -12.43
N ASN A 94 6.29 22.15 -11.77
CA ASN A 94 6.86 23.45 -12.12
C ASN A 94 7.85 23.40 -13.30
N GLY A 95 8.07 22.22 -13.89
CA GLY A 95 8.97 22.00 -15.02
C GLY A 95 10.46 21.93 -14.70
N SER A 96 10.86 21.98 -13.42
CA SER A 96 12.28 21.89 -13.01
C SER A 96 12.85 20.48 -13.18
N ILE A 97 12.00 19.46 -13.16
CA ILE A 97 12.35 18.07 -13.46
C ILE A 97 11.63 17.65 -14.74
N ALA A 98 12.40 17.29 -15.77
CA ALA A 98 11.84 16.83 -17.04
C ALA A 98 11.10 15.48 -16.88
N THR A 99 10.03 15.27 -17.65
CA THR A 99 9.27 14.01 -17.64
C THR A 99 10.13 12.80 -18.04
N SER A 100 11.18 13.00 -18.85
CA SER A 100 12.16 11.96 -19.17
C SER A 100 12.94 11.51 -17.92
N THR A 101 13.32 12.44 -17.04
CA THR A 101 13.94 12.16 -15.75
C THR A 101 13.00 11.38 -14.84
N VAL A 102 11.70 11.70 -14.83
CA VAL A 102 10.70 10.93 -14.07
C VAL A 102 10.70 9.47 -14.49
N LYS A 103 10.70 9.18 -15.80
CA LYS A 103 10.74 7.80 -16.32
C LYS A 103 12.03 7.05 -15.97
N ALA A 104 13.15 7.75 -15.87
CA ALA A 104 14.44 7.15 -15.53
C ALA A 104 14.59 6.88 -14.02
N VAL A 105 13.96 7.72 -13.19
CA VAL A 105 14.13 7.71 -11.73
C VAL A 105 13.03 6.94 -11.01
N VAL A 106 11.81 6.97 -11.53
CA VAL A 106 10.64 6.41 -10.86
C VAL A 106 10.26 5.07 -11.50
N THR A 107 10.31 4.01 -10.71
CA THR A 107 9.73 2.71 -11.06
C THR A 107 8.39 2.54 -10.35
N GLY A 108 7.38 2.10 -11.09
CA GLY A 108 6.06 1.80 -10.55
C GLY A 108 5.88 0.30 -10.39
N THR A 109 5.62 -0.16 -9.17
CA THR A 109 5.15 -1.53 -8.93
C THR A 109 3.64 -1.49 -8.76
N ALA A 110 2.90 -2.04 -9.72
CA ALA A 110 1.46 -2.17 -9.63
C ALA A 110 1.09 -3.14 -8.49
N TYR A 111 0.06 -2.79 -7.72
CA TYR A 111 -0.49 -3.64 -6.68
C TYR A 111 -1.96 -3.28 -6.45
N VAL A 112 -2.77 -4.26 -6.06
CA VAL A 112 -4.13 -3.99 -5.62
C VAL A 112 -4.08 -3.50 -4.18
N ARG A 113 -4.67 -2.34 -3.93
CA ARG A 113 -4.87 -1.78 -2.59
C ARG A 113 -6.30 -2.07 -2.14
N VAL A 114 -6.43 -2.58 -0.91
CA VAL A 114 -7.73 -2.69 -0.23
C VAL A 114 -7.92 -1.41 0.58
N ASN A 115 -8.98 -0.66 0.31
CA ASN A 115 -9.43 0.46 1.10
C ASN A 115 -10.68 0.05 1.87
N VAL A 116 -10.76 0.42 3.14
CA VAL A 116 -11.91 0.13 4.01
C VAL A 116 -12.40 1.43 4.58
N ASP A 117 -13.61 1.82 4.19
CA ASP A 117 -14.27 3.04 4.64
C ASP A 117 -15.59 2.71 5.34
N ASP A 118 -16.13 3.66 6.11
CA ASP A 118 -17.49 3.54 6.64
C ASP A 118 -18.50 3.58 5.49
N ALA A 119 -19.40 2.60 5.44
CA ALA A 119 -20.44 2.56 4.42
C ALA A 119 -21.45 3.69 4.71
N THR A 120 -21.38 4.76 3.93
CA THR A 120 -22.41 5.81 3.94
C THR A 120 -23.58 5.36 3.08
N GLU A 121 -24.59 4.77 3.73
CA GLU A 121 -26.03 4.55 3.41
C GLU A 121 -26.53 4.29 1.96
N ASN A 122 -25.70 4.24 0.92
CA ASN A 122 -26.17 4.17 -0.47
C ASN A 122 -25.26 3.31 -1.36
N VAL A 123 -25.00 2.05 -1.00
CA VAL A 123 -24.53 1.07 -1.99
C VAL A 123 -25.07 -0.32 -1.67
N VAL A 124 -25.71 -0.90 -2.70
CA VAL A 124 -26.35 -2.22 -2.83
C VAL A 124 -25.88 -3.27 -1.82
N GLU A 125 -26.78 -3.65 -0.92
CA GLU A 125 -26.66 -4.89 -0.14
C GLU A 125 -26.66 -6.08 -1.10
N VAL A 126 -25.53 -6.80 -1.18
CA VAL A 126 -25.52 -8.13 -1.79
C VAL A 126 -26.12 -9.06 -0.72
N PRO A 127 -27.28 -9.69 -0.95
CA PRO A 127 -27.85 -10.60 0.03
C PRO A 127 -26.91 -11.78 0.21
N GLU A 128 -26.57 -12.09 1.47
CA GLU A 128 -25.90 -13.33 1.85
C GLU A 128 -26.70 -14.50 1.26
N ALA A 129 -26.13 -15.21 0.30
CA ALA A 129 -26.72 -16.44 -0.18
C ALA A 129 -26.57 -17.48 0.93
N ASP A 130 -27.73 -17.92 1.42
CA ASP A 130 -27.94 -18.91 2.48
C ASP A 130 -27.06 -20.15 2.36
N ALA A 131 -26.66 -20.62 3.54
CA ALA A 131 -25.99 -21.88 3.81
C ALA A 131 -26.66 -23.09 3.14
N ILE A 132 -25.84 -24.00 2.58
CA ILE A 132 -26.05 -25.45 2.60
C ILE A 132 -24.70 -26.14 2.80
#